data_AF-A0A7K0FQX9-F1
#
_entry.id   AF-A0A7K0FQX9-F1
#
_cell.length_a   1.000
_cell.length_b   1.000
_cell.length_c   1.000
_cell.angle_alpha   90.00
_cell.angle_beta   90.00
_cell.angle_gamma   90.00
#
_symmetry.space_group_name_H-M   'P 1'
#
loop_
_entity.id
_entity.type
_entity.pdbx_description
1 polymer ?
#
loop_
_entity_poly.entity_id
_entity_poly.type
_entity_poly.pdbx_seq_one_letter_code
_entity_poly.pdbx_strand_id
1 'polypeptide(L)' 'MLKRSIYALRYSAIIVAASILLYLFNPDFGKYILGFGLISLAIATVLYIVFMFKRYGEKKPIH' A
#
# COMPACT_ATOMS: atom_id res chain seq x y z
N MET A 1 -12.20 -10.17 -3.05
CA MET A 1 -11.38 -9.42 -2.07
C MET A 1 -10.02 -8.96 -2.64
N LEU A 2 -9.23 -9.83 -3.29
CA LEU A 2 -7.91 -9.45 -3.83
C LEU A 2 -7.91 -8.27 -4.83
N LYS A 3 -8.94 -8.15 -5.67
CA LYS A 3 -9.06 -6.99 -6.58
C LYS A 3 -9.14 -5.67 -5.80
N ARG A 4 -9.85 -5.64 -4.65
CA ARG A 4 -9.95 -4.45 -3.77
C ARG A 4 -8.63 -4.12 -3.09
N SER A 5 -7.84 -5.11 -2.69
CA SER A 5 -6.51 -4.85 -2.11
C SER A 5 -5.52 -4.30 -3.14
N ILE A 6 -5.63 -4.68 -4.42
CA ILE A 6 -4.85 -4.07 -5.50
C ILE A 6 -5.19 -2.58 -5.64
N TYR A 7 -6.48 -2.22 -5.59
CA TYR A 7 -6.89 -0.81 -5.61
C TYR A 7 -6.33 -0.04 -4.40
N ALA A 8 -6.42 -0.60 -3.19
CA ALA A 8 -5.86 0.02 -1.98
C ALA A 8 -4.33 0.23 -2.08
N LEU A 9 -3.61 -0.74 -2.64
CA LEU A 9 -2.16 -0.64 -2.86
C LEU A 9 -1.82 0.41 -3.92
N ARG A 10 -2.65 0.54 -4.96
CA ARG A 10 -2.51 1.58 -5.99
C ARG A 10 -2.75 2.99 -5.43
N TYR A 11 -3.80 3.19 -4.62
CA TYR A 11 -4.08 4.49 -4.00
C TYR A 11 -2.99 4.90 -3.00
N SER A 12 -2.51 3.97 -2.17
CA SER A 12 -1.40 4.25 -1.25
C SER A 12 -0.10 4.59 -1.98
N ALA A 13 0.21 3.93 -3.11
CA ALA A 13 1.35 4.29 -3.94
C ALA A 13 1.24 5.71 -4.54
N ILE A 14 0.04 6.11 -4.99
CA ILE A 14 -0.22 7.47 -5.49
C ILE A 14 -0.04 8.50 -4.37
N ILE A 15 -0.54 8.22 -3.16
CA ILE A 15 -0.37 9.09 -2.00
C ILE A 15 1.12 9.26 -1.68
N VAL A 16 1.91 8.18 -1.67
CA VAL A 16 3.37 8.26 -1.45
C VAL A 16 4.05 9.10 -2.53
N ALA A 17 3.73 8.88 -3.81
CA ALA A 17 4.29 9.67 -4.91
C ALA A 17 3.97 11.17 -4.78
N ALA A 18 2.72 11.51 -4.46
CA ALA A 18 2.30 12.89 -4.21
C ALA A 18 3.02 13.48 -2.99
N SER A 19 3.22 12.69 -1.93
CA SER A 19 3.91 13.10 -0.72
C SER A 19 5.39 13.38 -0.97
N ILE A 20 6.05 12.57 -1.81
CA ILE A 20 7.45 12.78 -2.25
C ILE A 20 7.54 14.11 -3.00
N LEU A 21 6.62 14.35 -3.94
CA LEU A 21 6.58 15.63 -4.67
C LEU A 21 6.45 16.81 -3.69
N LEU A 22 5.52 16.73 -2.74
CA LEU A 22 5.28 17.76 -1.74
C LEU A 22 6.51 18.00 -0.84
N TYR A 23 7.23 16.94 -0.48
CA TYR A 23 8.47 17.03 0.27
C TYR A 23 9.58 17.77 -0.48
N LEU A 24 9.67 17.61 -1.80
CA LEU A 24 10.66 18.33 -2.63
C LEU A 24 10.37 19.84 -2.68
N PHE A 25 9.10 20.25 -2.65
CA PHE A 25 8.73 21.68 -2.66
C PHE A 25 8.70 22.32 -1.27
N ASN A 26 8.25 21.58 -0.26
CA ASN A 26 8.09 22.07 1.11
C ASN A 26 8.51 20.98 2.10
N PRO A 27 9.80 20.88 2.44
CA PRO A 27 10.33 19.78 3.25
C PRO A 27 9.74 19.72 4.66
N ASP A 28 9.41 20.87 5.27
CA ASP A 28 8.84 20.90 6.62
C ASP A 28 7.44 20.32 6.72
N PHE A 29 6.62 20.49 5.69
CA PHE A 29 5.27 19.93 5.66
C PHE A 29 5.27 18.53 5.05
N GLY A 30 6.07 18.34 4.00
CA GLY A 30 6.17 17.09 3.28
C GLY A 30 6.72 15.94 4.12
N LYS A 31 7.59 16.18 5.13
CA LYS A 31 8.12 15.12 5.99
C LYS A 31 7.02 14.35 6.73
N TYR A 32 6.00 15.05 7.20
CA TYR A 32 4.87 14.45 7.92
C TYR A 32 3.94 13.69 6.97
N ILE A 33 3.61 14.28 5.83
CA ILE A 33 2.74 13.65 4.82
C ILE A 33 3.43 12.42 4.23
N LEU A 34 4.73 12.49 3.96
CA LEU A 34 5.54 11.37 3.48
C LEU A 34 5.56 10.23 4.49
N GLY A 35 5.76 10.53 5.78
CA GLY A 35 5.66 9.55 6.86
C GLY A 35 4.30 8.84 6.87
N PHE A 36 3.21 9.60 6.79
CA PHE A 36 1.85 9.03 6.73
C PHE A 36 1.61 8.18 5.48
N GLY A 37 2.11 8.63 4.33
CA GLY A 37 2.04 7.90 3.06
C GLY A 37 2.76 6.55 3.15
N LEU A 38 3.98 6.53 3.72
CA LEU A 38 4.77 5.30 3.89
C LEU A 38 4.09 4.31 4.84
N ILE A 39 3.53 4.80 5.95
CA ILE A 39 2.75 3.95 6.88
C ILE A 39 1.55 3.34 6.17
N SER A 40 0.79 4.15 5.41
CA SER A 40 -0.35 3.67 4.64
C SER A 40 0.05 2.62 3.60
N LEU A 41 1.17 2.82 2.91
CA LEU A 41 1.72 1.86 1.95
C LEU A 41 2.13 0.55 2.62
N ALA A 42 2.76 0.61 3.79
CA ALA A 42 3.15 -0.58 4.55
C ALA A 42 1.91 -1.40 4.95
N ILE A 43 0.86 -0.76 5.49
CA ILE A 43 -0.39 -1.44 5.85
C ILE A 43 -1.05 -2.06 4.62
N ALA A 44 -1.16 -1.32 3.52
CA ALA A 44 -1.73 -1.82 2.27
C ALA A 44 -0.95 -3.03 1.73
N THR A 45 0.38 -3.01 1.85
CA THR A 45 1.26 -4.11 1.43
C THR A 45 1.04 -5.35 2.28
N VAL A 46 1.01 -5.23 3.61
CA VAL A 46 0.71 -6.35 4.51
C VAL A 46 -0.65 -6.95 4.20
N LEU A 47 -1.68 -6.12 4.05
CA LEU A 47 -3.01 -6.59 3.68
C LEU A 47 -3.02 -7.31 2.33
N TYR A 48 -2.33 -6.76 1.33
CA TYR A 48 -2.19 -7.40 0.03
C TYR A 48 -1.56 -8.79 0.16
N ILE A 49 -0.44 -8.90 0.89
CA ILE A 49 0.26 -10.18 1.12
C ILE A 49 -0.65 -11.18 1.84
N VAL A 50 -1.34 -10.77 2.91
CA VAL A 50 -2.29 -11.62 3.65
C VAL A 50 -3.41 -12.13 2.73
N PHE A 51 -4.02 -11.26 1.93
CA PHE A 51 -5.05 -11.67 0.98
C PHE A 51 -4.52 -12.55 -0.15
N MET A 52 -3.27 -12.34 -0.55
CA MET A 52 -2.59 -13.15 -1.55
C MET A 52 -2.37 -14.57 -1.02
N PHE A 53 -1.77 -14.73 0.17
CA PHE A 53 -1.62 -16.02 0.83
C PHE A 53 -2.94 -16.72 1.13
N LYS A 54 -3.97 -15.99 1.60
CA LYS A 54 -5.30 -16.57 1.81
C LYS A 54 -5.87 -17.17 0.52
N ARG A 55 -5.68 -16.50 -0.63
CA ARG A 55 -6.09 -17.01 -1.94
C ARG A 55 -5.28 -18.22 -2.40
N TYR A 56 -3.98 -18.27 -2.12
CA TYR A 56 -3.14 -19.42 -2.46
C TYR A 56 -3.40 -20.62 -1.54
N GLY A 57 -3.71 -20.40 -0.26
CA GLY A 57 -4.10 -21.45 0.68
C GLY A 57 -5.50 -22.01 0.44
N GLU A 58 -6.42 -21.22 -0.12
CA GLU A 58 -7.74 -21.70 -0.57
C GLU A 58 -7.66 -22.59 -1.83
N LYS A 59 -6.56 -22.52 -2.60
CA LYS A 59 -6.25 -23.54 -3.60
C LYS A 59 -5.67 -24.76 -2.88
N LYS A 60 -6.53 -25.56 -2.23
CA LYS A 60 -6.12 -26.87 -1.75
C LYS A 60 -5.51 -27.68 -2.91
N PRO A 61 -4.45 -28.45 -2.65
CA PRO A 61 -3.90 -29.38 -3.62
C PRO A 61 -5.02 -30.33 -4.05
N ILE A 62 -5.13 -30.51 -5.35
CA ILE A 62 -5.98 -31.52 -5.96
C ILE A 62 -5.34 -32.87 -5.58
N HIS A 63 -5.78 -33.47 -4.48
CA HIS A 63 -5.54 -34.88 -4.14
C HIS A 63 -6.83 -35.45 -3.55
#